data_AF-A0A0E9Y1Y4-F1
#
_entry.id   AF-A0A0E9Y1Y4-F1
#
_cell.length_a   1.000
_cell.length_b   1.000
_cell.length_c   1.000
_cell.angle_alpha   90.00
_cell.angle_beta   90.00
_cell.angle_gamma   90.00
#
_symmetry.space_group_name_H-M   'P 1'
#
loop_
_entity.id
_entity.type
_entity.pdbx_description
1 polymer ?
#
loop_
_entity_poly.entity_id
_entity_poly.type
_entity_poly.pdbx_seq_one_letter_code
_entity_poly.pdbx_strand_id
1 'polypeptide(L)' 'KAFVEVNEEGTEAAAATGMRIQLKTRVKSQPPFPFVVDHPFMFFIRSHDPDVILFAGSVRDI' A
#
# COMPACT_ATOMS: atom_id res chain seq x y z
N LYS A 1 17.60 -11.32 12.33
CA LYS A 1 16.31 -11.98 12.01
C LYS A 1 15.29 -10.86 11.81
N ALA A 2 14.60 -10.83 10.68
CA ALA A 2 13.59 -9.82 10.37
C ALA A 2 12.22 -10.49 10.22
N PHE A 3 11.15 -9.77 10.53
CA PHE A 3 9.77 -10.23 10.40
C PHE A 3 8.95 -9.08 9.81
N VAL A 4 8.13 -9.38 8.81
CA VAL A 4 7.24 -8.43 8.14
C VAL A 4 5.86 -9.08 8.13
N GLU A 5 4.88 -8.38 8.68
CA GLU A 5 3.47 -8.76 8.69
C GLU A 5 2.69 -7.66 7.97
N VAL A 6 1.76 -8.06 7.11
CA VAL A 6 0.91 -7.16 6.34
C VAL A 6 -0.53 -7.48 6.71
N ASN A 7 -1.26 -6.48 7.19
CA ASN A 7 -2.66 -6.58 7.57
C ASN A 7 -3.41 -5.29 7.16
N GLU A 8 -4.73 -5.30 7.36
CA GLU A 8 -5.58 -4.21 6.92
C GLU A 8 -5.43 -2.94 7.76
N GLU A 9 -4.96 -3.01 9.01
CA GLU A 9 -4.95 -1.87 9.94
C GLU A 9 -4.18 -0.65 9.39
N GLY A 10 -3.04 -0.91 8.72
CA GLY A 10 -2.24 0.14 8.07
C GLY A 10 -2.89 0.73 6.80
N THR A 11 -3.67 -0.06 6.07
CA THR A 11 -4.39 0.37 4.86
C THR A 11 -5.74 1.00 5.19
N GLU A 12 -6.39 0.58 6.27
CA GLU A 12 -7.70 1.05 6.72
C GLU A 12 -7.66 2.54 7.08
N ALA A 13 -6.61 2.98 7.79
CA ALA A 13 -6.40 4.41 8.09
C ALA A 13 -6.29 5.26 6.81
N ALA A 14 -5.59 4.76 5.78
CA ALA A 14 -5.48 5.44 4.49
C ALA A 14 -6.80 5.43 3.71
N ALA A 15 -7.54 4.31 3.70
CA ALA A 15 -8.85 4.18 3.04
C ALA A 15 -9.89 5.12 3.68
N ALA A 16 -10.00 5.13 5.00
CA ALA A 16 -10.92 6.01 5.74
C ALA A 16 -10.61 7.50 5.48
N THR A 17 -9.32 7.85 5.36
CA THR A 17 -8.89 9.21 5.01
C THR A 17 -9.24 9.56 3.56
N GLY A 18 -9.00 8.65 2.61
CA GLY A 18 -9.36 8.80 1.20
C GLY A 18 -10.86 9.04 1.00
N MET A 19 -11.72 8.26 1.67
CA MET A 19 -13.18 8.45 1.63
C MET A 19 -13.59 9.83 2.15
N ARG A 20 -13.00 10.29 3.26
CA ARG A 20 -13.29 11.63 3.81
C ARG A 20 -12.86 12.76 2.87
N ILE A 21 -11.73 12.61 2.18
CA ILE A 21 -11.28 13.59 1.18
C ILE A 21 -12.26 13.61 -0.01
N GLN A 22 -12.60 12.44 -0.56
CA GLN A 22 -13.50 12.33 -1.71
C GLN A 22 -14.91 12.87 -1.41
N LEU A 23 -15.42 12.68 -0.19
CA LEU A 23 -16.70 13.27 0.24
C LEU A 23 -16.65 14.80 0.32
N LYS A 24 -15.49 15.37 0.68
CA LYS A 24 -15.29 16.83 0.79
C LYS A 24 -14.97 17.50 -0.54
N THR A 25 -14.42 16.79 -1.52
CA THR A 25 -14.06 17.31 -2.84
C THR A 25 -14.90 16.63 -3.93
N ARG A 26 -15.88 17.34 -4.52
CA ARG A 26 -16.72 16.87 -5.65
C ARG A 26 -15.94 16.78 -6.98
N VAL A 27 -14.70 16.32 -6.94
CA VAL A 27 -13.81 16.16 -8.10
C VAL A 27 -14.19 14.85 -8.79
N LYS A 28 -14.42 14.88 -10.11
CA LYS A 28 -14.54 13.67 -10.93
C LYS A 28 -13.22 12.90 -10.84
N SER A 29 -13.11 12.02 -9.84
CA SER A 29 -11.98 11.10 -9.71
C SER A 29 -12.03 10.14 -10.88
N GLN A 30 -10.90 9.96 -11.58
CA GLN A 30 -10.74 8.80 -12.44
C GLN A 30 -11.11 7.54 -11.65
N PRO A 31 -11.80 6.56 -12.28
CA PRO A 31 -12.11 5.31 -11.60
C PRO A 31 -10.79 4.69 -11.11
N PRO A 32 -10.80 4.11 -9.90
CA PRO A 32 -9.60 3.48 -9.35
C PRO A 32 -9.08 2.42 -10.31
N PHE A 33 -7.77 2.42 -10.53
CA PHE A 33 -7.11 1.38 -11.30
C PHE A 33 -7.11 0.09 -10.46
N PRO A 34 -7.61 -1.03 -10.98
CA PRO A 34 -7.60 -2.30 -10.24
C PRO A 34 -6.16 -2.81 -10.13
N PHE A 35 -5.67 -2.87 -8.89
CA PHE A 35 -4.38 -3.47 -8.57
C PHE A 35 -4.64 -4.76 -7.78
N VAL A 36 -4.57 -5.89 -8.48
CA VAL A 36 -4.82 -7.23 -7.91
C VAL A 36 -3.49 -7.96 -7.84
N VAL A 37 -3.15 -8.46 -6.64
CA VAL A 37 -1.89 -9.15 -6.36
C VAL A 37 -2.21 -10.61 -5.98
N ASP A 38 -2.62 -11.39 -6.98
CA ASP A 38 -3.03 -12.80 -6.88
C ASP A 38 -1.98 -13.78 -7.42
N HIS A 39 -0.73 -13.32 -7.54
CA HIS A 39 0.40 -14.07 -8.09
C HIS A 39 1.72 -13.58 -7.45
N PRO A 40 2.84 -14.34 -7.57
CA PRO A 40 4.10 -13.99 -6.93
C PRO A 40 4.53 -12.55 -7.19
N PHE A 41 4.93 -11.85 -6.13
CA PHE A 41 5.30 -10.44 -6.19
C PHE A 41 6.54 -10.14 -5.33
N MET A 42 7.10 -8.96 -5.56
CA MET A 42 8.19 -8.41 -4.75
C MET A 42 7.73 -7.13 -4.06
N PHE A 43 8.29 -6.86 -2.88
CA PHE A 43 8.00 -5.64 -2.13
C PHE A 43 9.27 -5.02 -1.57
N PHE A 44 9.20 -3.71 -1.36
CA PHE A 44 10.24 -2.93 -0.69
C PHE A 44 9.59 -2.03 0.36
N ILE A 45 10.22 -1.94 1.53
CA ILE A 45 9.93 -0.88 2.51
C ILE A 45 11.12 0.08 2.45
N ARG A 46 10.87 1.32 2.05
CA ARG A 46 11.91 2.35 1.90
C ARG A 46 11.62 3.57 2.77
N SER A 47 12.68 4.17 3.31
CA SER A 47 12.62 5.56 3.74
C SER A 47 12.84 6.45 2.51
N HIS A 48 12.12 7.57 2.46
CA HIS A 48 12.33 8.58 1.41
C HIS A 48 13.34 9.65 1.82
N ASP A 49 13.58 9.82 3.13
CA ASP A 49 14.56 10.74 3.68
C ASP A 49 15.22 10.11 4.93
N PRO A 50 16.47 9.61 4.84
CA PRO A 50 17.26 9.47 3.62
C PRO A 50 16.65 8.43 2.68
N ASP A 51 16.97 8.51 1.39
CA ASP A 51 16.49 7.53 0.40
C ASP A 51 17.21 6.18 0.55
N VAL A 52 16.62 5.28 1.34
CA VAL A 52 17.20 3.97 1.65
C VAL A 52 16.15 2.87 1.68
N ILE A 53 16.54 1.68 1.20
CA ILE A 53 15.73 0.47 1.31
C ILE A 53 15.98 -0.14 2.69
N LEU A 54 14.92 -0.23 3.49
CA LEU A 54 14.95 -0.85 4.82
C LEU A 54 14.71 -2.36 4.73
N PHE A 55 13.79 -2.77 3.85
CA PHE A 55 13.47 -4.18 3.61
C PHE A 55 13.22 -4.44 2.12
N ALA A 56 13.61 -5.63 1.66
CA ALA A 56 13.30 -6.16 0.35
C ALA A 56 12.87 -7.63 0.50
N GLY A 57 11.80 -8.03 -0.19
CA GLY A 57 11.27 -9.38 -0.08
C GLY A 57 10.50 -9.83 -1.31
N SER A 58 10.29 -11.14 -1.40
CA SER A 58 9.48 -11.79 -2.43
C SER A 58 8.48 -12.72 -1.75
N VAL A 59 7.21 -12.61 -2.16
CA VAL A 59 6.14 -13.53 -1.78
C VAL A 59 5.89 -14.42 -2.99
N ARG A 60 6.02 -15.73 -2.80
CA ARG A 60 5.93 -16.73 -3.89
C ARG A 60 4.75 -17.67 -3.71
N ASP A 61 4.30 -17.87 -2.48
CA ASP A 61 3.16 -18.68 -2.11
C ASP A 61 2.13 -17.76 -1.43
N ILE A 62 0.90 -17.74 -1.95
CA ILE A 62 -0.20 -16.84 -1.57
C ILE A 62 -1.44 -17.69 -1.33
#